data_AF-A0A507C554-F1
#
_entry.id   AF-A0A507C554-F1
#
_cell.length_a   1.000
_cell.length_b   1.000
_cell.length_c   1.000
_cell.angle_alpha   90.00
_cell.angle_beta   90.00
_cell.angle_gamma   90.00
#
_symmetry.space_group_name_H-M   'P 1'
#
loop_
_entity.id
_entity.type
_entity.pdbx_description
1 polymer ?
#
loop_
_entity_poly.entity_id
_entity_poly.type
_entity_poly.pdbx_seq_one_letter_code
_entity_poly.pdbx_strand_id
1 'polypeptide(L)'
;MSREPGNLLAAHSFKYSGIANTKTIDITAPTTKGAKKGVTVTKSSSKKSGKKVTTTVSRPPRSGLKAVRSLVKSYRPDLTKAAVARASRVFESQRTVKASKAKPARASRKIKA
;
A
#
# COMPACT_ATOMS: atom_id res chain seq x y z
N MET A 1 -9.68 -13.52 -6.43
CA MET A 1 -8.81 -12.35 -6.19
C MET A 1 -7.91 -12.17 -7.40
N SER A 2 -7.70 -10.93 -7.87
CA SER A 2 -6.87 -10.57 -9.04
C SER A 2 -5.48 -10.08 -8.59
N ARG A 3 -4.43 -10.42 -9.34
CA ARG A 3 -3.03 -10.01 -9.08
C ARG A 3 -2.48 -9.01 -10.11
N GLU A 4 -3.36 -8.44 -10.94
CA GLU A 4 -2.96 -7.49 -11.97
C GLU A 4 -2.28 -6.24 -11.37
N PRO A 5 -1.29 -5.65 -12.05
CA PRO A 5 -0.64 -4.41 -11.61
C PRO A 5 -1.65 -3.26 -11.60
N GLY A 6 -1.61 -2.39 -10.58
CA GLY A 6 -2.55 -1.26 -10.46
C GLY A 6 -3.92 -1.60 -9.85
N ASN A 7 -4.16 -2.86 -9.44
CA ASN A 7 -5.38 -3.22 -8.71
C ASN A 7 -5.20 -3.06 -7.19
N LEU A 8 -5.69 -1.94 -6.67
CA LEU A 8 -5.53 -1.54 -5.27
C LEU A 8 -6.18 -2.50 -4.26
N LEU A 9 -7.25 -3.21 -4.66
CA LEU A 9 -8.04 -4.09 -3.78
C LEU A 9 -7.88 -5.58 -4.08
N ALA A 10 -7.13 -5.95 -5.12
CA ALA A 10 -7.09 -7.31 -5.66
C ALA A 10 -8.48 -7.89 -5.99
N ALA A 11 -9.46 -7.03 -6.27
CA ALA A 11 -10.84 -7.43 -6.56
C ALA A 11 -11.06 -7.56 -8.06
N HIS A 12 -11.82 -8.58 -8.50
CA HIS A 12 -12.24 -8.69 -9.89
C HIS A 12 -13.40 -7.75 -10.16
N SER A 13 -13.07 -6.50 -10.50
CA SER A 13 -14.05 -5.46 -10.81
C SER A 13 -13.43 -4.48 -11.77
N PHE A 14 -14.21 -4.07 -12.79
CA PHE A 14 -13.78 -3.12 -13.80
C PHE A 14 -13.19 -1.84 -13.19
N LYS A 15 -13.80 -1.33 -12.11
CA LYS A 15 -13.35 -0.10 -11.44
C LYS A 15 -11.90 -0.14 -10.96
N TYR A 16 -11.46 -1.30 -10.46
CA TYR A 16 -10.13 -1.48 -9.86
C TYR A 16 -9.13 -2.14 -10.82
N SER A 17 -9.55 -2.59 -12.00
CA SER A 17 -8.63 -3.23 -12.94
C SER A 17 -7.58 -2.25 -13.45
N GLY A 18 -6.33 -2.71 -13.47
CA GLY A 18 -5.20 -1.94 -13.99
C GLY A 18 -4.89 -2.19 -15.47
N ILE A 19 -5.59 -3.15 -16.08
CA ILE A 19 -5.42 -3.50 -17.50
C ILE A 19 -6.59 -2.98 -18.33
N ALA A 20 -7.80 -3.02 -17.78
CA ALA A 20 -9.01 -2.59 -18.50
C ALA A 20 -9.17 -1.06 -18.56
N ASN A 21 -8.65 -0.32 -17.59
CA ASN A 21 -8.82 1.14 -17.50
C ASN A 21 -7.73 1.90 -18.25
N THR A 22 -8.10 3.04 -18.85
CA THR A 22 -7.15 3.91 -19.55
C THR A 22 -6.21 4.65 -18.62
N LYS A 23 -6.68 5.03 -17.42
CA LYS A 23 -5.89 5.67 -16.36
C LYS A 23 -5.83 4.75 -15.15
N THR A 24 -4.64 4.53 -14.62
CA THR A 24 -4.43 3.60 -13.52
C THR A 24 -3.49 4.19 -12.48
N ILE A 25 -3.71 3.78 -11.22
CA ILE A 25 -2.89 4.17 -10.08
C ILE A 25 -2.43 2.91 -9.40
N ASP A 26 -1.13 2.76 -9.26
CA ASP A 26 -0.51 1.68 -8.49
C ASP A 26 0.16 2.24 -7.23
N ILE A 27 0.13 1.45 -6.16
CA ILE A 27 0.69 1.83 -4.85
C ILE A 27 1.53 0.69 -4.32
N THR A 28 2.83 0.95 -4.23
CA THR A 28 3.83 -0.05 -3.81
C THR A 28 4.76 0.52 -2.75
N ALA A 29 5.47 -0.38 -2.08
CA ALA A 29 6.66 0.02 -1.34
C ALA A 29 7.74 0.52 -2.32
N PRO A 30 8.61 1.46 -1.89
CA PRO A 30 9.78 1.86 -2.68
C PRO A 30 10.66 0.63 -2.96
N THR A 31 11.07 0.46 -4.22
CA THR A 31 11.80 -0.74 -4.71
C THR A 31 13.32 -0.66 -4.53
N THR A 32 13.90 0.51 -4.26
CA THR A 32 15.36 0.66 -4.13
C THR A 32 15.86 0.08 -2.80
N LYS A 33 16.84 -0.82 -2.84
CA LYS A 33 17.55 -1.31 -1.64
C LYS A 33 18.13 -0.08 -0.91
N GLY A 34 17.77 0.10 0.37
CA GLY A 34 18.15 1.27 1.16
C GLY A 34 17.22 2.49 1.02
N ALA A 35 16.10 2.38 0.28
CA ALA A 35 15.11 3.45 0.20
C ALA A 35 14.56 3.83 1.58
N LYS A 36 14.43 5.14 1.80
CA LYS A 36 13.71 5.68 2.96
C LYS A 36 12.30 5.08 3.00
N LYS A 37 11.82 4.75 4.20
CA LYS A 37 10.43 4.31 4.44
C LYS A 37 9.47 5.31 3.80
N GLY A 38 8.47 4.80 3.10
CA GLY A 38 7.61 5.62 2.26
C GLY A 38 6.64 4.82 1.41
N VAL A 39 5.92 5.52 0.55
CA VAL A 39 4.98 4.91 -0.39
C VAL A 39 5.25 5.45 -1.78
N THR A 40 5.28 4.57 -2.76
CA THR A 40 5.41 4.95 -4.17
C THR A 40 4.04 4.91 -4.84
N VAL A 41 3.67 6.02 -5.47
CA VAL A 41 2.44 6.15 -6.26
C VAL A 41 2.83 6.22 -7.73
N THR A 42 2.35 5.28 -8.52
CA THR A 42 2.60 5.24 -9.96
C THR A 42 1.31 5.58 -10.69
N LYS A 43 1.34 6.59 -11.56
CA LYS A 43 0.26 6.93 -12.47
C LYS A 43 0.62 6.42 -13.86
N SER A 44 -0.29 5.67 -14.47
CA SER A 44 -0.10 5.11 -15.81
C SER A 44 -1.30 5.39 -16.70
N SER A 45 -1.02 5.53 -17.99
CA SER A 45 -2.00 5.73 -19.05
C SER A 45 -1.79 4.67 -20.14
N SER A 46 -2.86 4.05 -20.64
CA SER A 46 -2.80 3.03 -21.69
C SER A 46 -2.59 3.60 -23.11
N LYS A 47 -2.46 4.93 -23.26
CA LYS A 47 -2.17 5.57 -24.56
C LYS A 47 -0.81 5.09 -25.11
N LYS A 48 -0.65 5.08 -26.45
CA LYS A 48 0.52 4.57 -27.19
C LYS A 48 1.91 5.00 -26.67
N SER A 49 2.03 6.12 -25.94
CA SER A 49 3.30 6.57 -25.35
C SER A 49 3.54 6.12 -23.89
N GLY A 50 2.60 5.41 -23.27
CA GLY A 50 2.77 4.56 -22.09
C GLY A 50 3.52 5.15 -20.88
N LYS A 51 3.60 6.47 -20.74
CA LYS A 51 4.46 7.09 -19.72
C LYS A 51 3.93 6.77 -18.32
N LYS A 52 4.75 6.02 -17.57
CA LYS A 52 4.55 5.79 -16.14
C LYS A 52 5.20 6.94 -15.38
N VAL A 53 4.42 7.65 -14.59
CA VAL A 53 4.91 8.71 -13.70
C VAL A 53 4.91 8.18 -12.29
N THR A 54 6.09 8.01 -11.72
CA THR A 54 6.28 7.44 -10.39
C THR A 54 6.67 8.52 -9.42
N THR A 55 5.96 8.62 -8.29
CA THR A 55 6.25 9.59 -7.23
C THR A 55 6.43 8.87 -5.91
N THR A 56 7.60 8.99 -5.30
CA THR A 56 7.88 8.40 -3.99
C THR A 56 7.63 9.42 -2.89
N VAL A 57 6.74 9.09 -1.96
CA VAL A 57 6.40 9.88 -0.79
C VAL A 57 7.15 9.32 0.42
N SER A 58 8.31 9.93 0.72
CA SER A 58 9.12 9.65 1.90
C SER A 58 8.77 10.62 3.03
N ARG A 59 7.57 10.48 3.60
CA ARG A 59 7.03 11.33 4.69
C ARG A 59 6.48 10.46 5.81
N PRO A 60 6.35 10.96 7.06
CA PRO A 60 5.72 10.22 8.13
C PRO A 60 4.27 9.86 7.77
N PRO A 61 3.70 8.76 8.31
CA PRO A 61 2.47 8.18 7.78
C PRO A 61 1.30 9.16 7.65
N ARG A 62 1.06 10.01 8.65
CA ARG A 62 -0.06 10.97 8.62
C ARG A 62 0.05 11.98 7.47
N SER A 63 1.23 12.57 7.25
CA SER A 63 1.45 13.52 6.16
C SER A 63 1.66 12.82 4.81
N GLY A 64 2.22 11.61 4.81
CA GLY A 64 2.34 10.74 3.65
C GLY A 64 0.97 10.37 3.07
N LEU A 65 0.03 9.92 3.91
CA LEU A 65 -1.33 9.59 3.48
C LEU A 65 -2.09 10.82 2.94
N LYS A 66 -1.90 12.00 3.54
CA LYS A 66 -2.46 13.26 2.99
C LYS A 66 -1.90 13.56 1.60
N ALA A 67 -0.60 13.35 1.39
CA ALA A 67 0.04 13.55 0.09
C ALA A 67 -0.47 12.56 -0.96
N VAL A 68 -0.57 11.27 -0.61
CA VAL A 68 -1.16 10.23 -1.49
C VAL A 68 -2.60 10.62 -1.86
N ARG A 69 -3.42 11.04 -0.90
CA ARG A 69 -4.79 11.48 -1.16
C ARG A 69 -4.84 12.62 -2.18
N SER A 70 -3.97 13.62 -2.05
CA SER A 70 -3.89 14.75 -2.98
C SER A 70 -3.48 14.30 -4.39
N LEU A 71 -2.44 13.47 -4.49
CA LEU A 71 -1.95 12.92 -5.77
C LEU A 71 -3.00 12.09 -6.50
N VAL A 72 -3.81 11.33 -5.77
CA VAL A 72 -4.87 10.48 -6.32
C VAL A 72 -6.09 11.30 -6.69
N LYS A 73 -6.51 12.26 -5.85
CA LYS A 73 -7.70 13.10 -6.08
C LYS A 73 -7.61 13.87 -7.40
N SER A 74 -6.43 14.34 -7.80
CA SER A 74 -6.22 15.04 -9.06
C SER A 74 -6.22 14.15 -10.31
N TYR A 75 -6.15 12.81 -10.15
CA TYR A 75 -6.03 11.88 -11.28
C TYR A 75 -7.21 10.90 -11.39
N ARG A 76 -7.55 10.22 -10.29
CA ARG A 76 -8.69 9.29 -10.15
C ARG A 76 -9.34 9.45 -8.77
N PRO A 77 -10.26 10.42 -8.60
CA PRO A 77 -10.88 10.71 -7.30
C PRO A 77 -11.71 9.54 -6.76
N ASP A 78 -12.25 8.70 -7.63
CA ASP A 78 -13.01 7.49 -7.33
C ASP A 78 -12.20 6.43 -6.56
N LEU A 79 -10.87 6.43 -6.73
CA LEU A 79 -9.96 5.49 -6.09
C LEU A 79 -9.37 5.99 -4.77
N THR A 80 -9.65 7.23 -4.36
CA THR A 80 -9.03 7.88 -3.20
C THR A 80 -9.07 7.04 -1.92
N LYS A 81 -10.24 6.47 -1.59
CA LYS A 81 -10.42 5.63 -0.39
C LYS A 81 -9.57 4.36 -0.46
N ALA A 82 -9.62 3.65 -1.58
CA ALA A 82 -8.84 2.42 -1.80
C ALA A 82 -7.33 2.70 -1.79
N ALA A 83 -6.92 3.81 -2.40
CA ALA A 83 -5.52 4.22 -2.48
C ALA A 83 -4.95 4.55 -1.10
N VAL A 84 -5.67 5.33 -0.28
CA VAL A 84 -5.24 5.66 1.10
C VAL A 84 -5.16 4.40 1.95
N ALA A 85 -6.12 3.47 1.83
CA ALA A 85 -6.10 2.21 2.57
C ALA A 85 -4.93 1.28 2.14
N ARG A 86 -4.59 1.24 0.85
CA ARG A 86 -3.43 0.48 0.37
C ARG A 86 -2.13 1.10 0.88
N ALA A 87 -2.02 2.43 0.83
CA ALA A 87 -0.86 3.17 1.31
C ALA A 87 -0.66 3.00 2.83
N SER A 88 -1.72 2.97 3.64
CA SER A 88 -1.59 2.74 5.08
C SER A 88 -1.02 1.37 5.39
N ARG A 89 -1.45 0.32 4.67
CA ARG A 89 -0.88 -1.02 4.79
C ARG A 89 0.60 -1.07 4.38
N VAL A 90 1.00 -0.32 3.36
CA VAL A 90 2.42 -0.21 2.97
C VAL A 90 3.23 0.44 4.10
N PHE A 91 2.74 1.54 4.68
CA PHE A 91 3.39 2.16 5.84
C PHE A 91 3.46 1.21 7.05
N GLU A 92 2.40 0.44 7.31
CA GLU A 92 2.37 -0.58 8.38
C GLU A 92 3.40 -1.68 8.14
N SER A 93 3.51 -2.20 6.91
CA SER A 93 4.48 -3.25 6.56
C SER A 93 5.94 -2.83 6.76
N GLN A 94 6.22 -1.52 6.77
CA GLN A 94 7.56 -0.96 6.97
C GLN A 94 7.85 -0.63 8.44
N ARG A 95 6.86 -0.77 9.33
CA ARG A 95 7.09 -0.65 10.77
C ARG A 95 7.85 -1.87 11.23
N THR A 96 8.90 -1.64 12.01
CA THR A 96 9.61 -2.73 12.68
C THR A 96 8.68 -3.27 13.75
N VAL A 97 8.26 -4.53 13.60
CA VAL A 97 7.53 -5.23 14.65
C VAL A 97 8.52 -5.48 15.76
N LYS A 98 8.33 -4.88 16.94
CA LYS A 98 9.08 -5.29 18.13
C LYS A 98 8.72 -6.74 18.40
N ALA A 99 9.70 -7.63 18.47
CA ALA A 99 9.46 -9.02 18.84
C ALA A 99 8.63 -9.05 20.13
N SER A 100 7.48 -9.72 20.10
CA SER A 100 6.69 -9.91 21.31
C SER A 100 7.54 -10.68 22.31
N LYS A 101 7.69 -10.17 23.54
CA LYS A 101 8.34 -10.91 24.62
C LYS A 101 7.66 -12.27 24.73
N ALA A 102 8.43 -13.35 24.78
CA ALA A 102 7.89 -14.70 24.95
C ALA A 102 6.98 -14.73 26.19
N LYS A 103 5.76 -15.27 26.04
CA LYS A 103 4.88 -15.44 27.19
C LYS A 103 5.57 -16.40 28.16
N PRO A 104 5.69 -16.07 29.46
CA PRO A 104 6.27 -17.00 30.43
C PRO A 104 5.45 -18.29 30.46
N ALA A 105 6.15 -19.43 30.61
CA ALA A 105 5.51 -20.74 30.69
C ALA A 105 4.48 -20.74 31.85
N ARG A 106 3.28 -21.23 31.57
CA ARG A 106 2.20 -21.30 32.55
C ARG A 106 2.61 -22.31 33.63
N ALA A 107 2.74 -21.86 34.88
CA ALA A 107 3.10 -22.74 35.99
C ALA A 107 2.10 -23.90 36.08
N SER A 108 2.60 -25.14 36.06
CA SER A 108 1.81 -26.34 36.27
C SER A 108 1.23 -26.32 37.69
N ARG A 109 -0.10 -26.35 37.79
CA ARG A 109 -0.80 -26.43 39.07
C ARG A 109 -0.53 -27.81 39.69
N LYS A 110 0.25 -27.87 40.77
CA LYS A 110 0.51 -29.12 41.50
C LYS A 110 -0.82 -29.65 42.07
N ILE A 111 -1.20 -30.87 41.69
CA ILE A 111 -2.27 -31.63 42.32
C ILE A 111 -1.68 -32.19 43.62
N LYS A 112 -2.33 -31.90 44.76
CA LYS A 112 -1.90 -32.37 46.09
C LYS A 112 -2.43 -33.78 46.28
N ALA A 113 -1.56 -34.72 46.67
CA ALA A 113 -1.89 -36.10 47.01
C ALA A 113 -2.60 -36.16 48.38
#